data_AF-A0A0Q8ESS4-F1
#
_entry.id   AF-A0A0Q8ESS4-F1
#
_cell.length_a   1.000
_cell.length_b   1.000
_cell.length_c   1.000
_cell.angle_alpha   90.00
_cell.angle_beta   90.00
_cell.angle_gamma   90.00
#
_symmetry.space_group_name_H-M   'P 1'
#
loop_
_entity.id
_entity.type
_entity.pdbx_description
1 polymer ?
#
loop_
_entity_poly.entity_id
_entity_poly.type
_entity_poly.pdbx_seq_one_letter_code
_entity_poly.pdbx_strand_id
1 'polypeptide(L)'
;MSIRSLVRHIKWTILPDREPDAEPVTHQFQCVVCSEKSDRSTSWDEPQEWALAHSGQNPSHHTYRESITRPWRTFMADAPGPSS
;
A
#
# COMPACT_ATOMS: atom_id res chain seq x y z
N MET A 1 3.71 -15.61 48.44
CA MET A 1 2.80 -15.17 47.36
C MET A 1 3.14 -15.97 46.12
N SER A 2 2.17 -16.70 45.54
CA SER A 2 2.38 -17.39 44.25
C SER A 2 1.93 -16.48 43.13
N ILE A 3 2.76 -16.35 42.10
CA ILE A 3 2.43 -15.58 40.90
C ILE A 3 1.51 -16.46 40.04
N ARG A 4 0.35 -15.92 39.64
CA ARG A 4 -0.55 -16.59 38.70
C ARG A 4 -0.61 -15.76 37.42
N SER A 5 -0.23 -16.38 36.31
CA SER A 5 -0.33 -15.76 34.99
C SER A 5 -1.69 -16.08 34.36
N LEU A 6 -2.30 -15.07 33.74
CA LEU A 6 -3.49 -15.21 32.90
C LEU A 6 -3.07 -14.91 31.46
N VAL A 7 -3.37 -15.84 30.55
CA VAL A 7 -3.14 -15.68 29.11
C VAL A 7 -4.51 -15.55 28.44
N ARG A 8 -4.71 -14.50 27.65
CA ARG A 8 -5.89 -14.31 26.81
C ARG A 8 -5.53 -14.52 25.35
N HIS A 9 -6.23 -15.42 24.69
CA HIS A 9 -6.19 -15.55 23.24
C HIS A 9 -7.20 -14.58 22.61
N ILE A 10 -6.77 -13.82 21.60
CA ILE A 10 -7.62 -12.88 20.86
C ILE A 10 -7.43 -13.13 19.37
N LYS A 11 -8.53 -13.22 18.63
CA LYS A 11 -8.51 -13.29 17.17
C LYS A 11 -8.58 -11.87 16.59
N TRP A 12 -7.59 -11.54 15.78
CA TRP A 12 -7.52 -10.30 15.01
C TRP A 12 -7.79 -10.58 13.53
N THR A 13 -8.43 -9.62 12.87
CA THR A 13 -8.63 -9.59 11.42
C THR A 13 -7.90 -8.38 10.85
N ILE A 14 -7.34 -8.51 9.64
CA ILE A 14 -6.71 -7.43 8.88
C ILE A 14 -7.30 -7.39 7.46
N LEU A 15 -7.63 -6.18 6.98
CA LEU A 15 -8.11 -5.95 5.61
C LEU A 15 -7.74 -4.55 5.12
N PRO A 16 -7.74 -4.31 3.79
CA PRO A 16 -7.51 -2.98 3.24
C PRO A 16 -8.55 -2.01 3.77
N ASP A 17 -8.11 -0.81 4.17
CA ASP A 17 -9.04 0.20 4.63
C ASP A 17 -9.82 0.78 3.43
N ARG A 18 -11.15 0.67 3.50
CA ARG A 18 -12.11 1.19 2.51
C ARG A 18 -13.13 2.14 3.14
N GLU A 19 -12.87 2.68 4.33
CA GLU A 19 -13.78 3.67 4.93
C GLU A 19 -13.79 4.94 4.05
N PRO A 20 -14.88 5.72 4.07
CA PRO A 20 -14.96 6.97 3.31
C PRO A 20 -13.85 7.98 3.61
N ASP A 21 -13.25 7.91 4.79
CA ASP A 21 -12.15 8.78 5.25
C ASP A 21 -10.76 8.11 5.17
N ALA A 22 -10.67 6.89 4.63
CA ALA A 22 -9.40 6.21 4.44
C ALA A 22 -8.50 6.92 3.43
N GLU A 23 -7.18 6.89 3.67
CA GLU A 23 -6.20 7.39 2.70
C GLU A 23 -6.36 6.66 1.35
N PRO A 24 -6.20 7.34 0.20
CA PRO A 24 -6.32 6.67 -1.08
C PRO A 24 -5.16 5.70 -1.32
N VAL A 25 -5.42 4.66 -2.12
CA VAL A 25 -4.32 3.86 -2.69
C VAL A 25 -3.54 4.75 -3.66
N THR A 26 -2.22 4.77 -3.54
CA THR A 26 -1.36 5.52 -4.47
C THR A 26 -0.29 4.62 -5.08
N HIS A 27 0.11 4.98 -6.30
CA HIS A 27 1.06 4.29 -7.15
C HIS A 27 2.22 5.25 -7.48
N GLN A 28 3.45 4.76 -7.47
CA GLN A 28 4.63 5.51 -7.90
C GLN A 28 5.64 4.55 -8.52
N PHE A 29 6.12 4.89 -9.71
CA PHE A 29 7.15 4.11 -10.39
C PHE A 29 8.52 4.73 -10.12
N GLN A 30 9.53 3.87 -10.04
CA GLN A 30 10.93 4.26 -9.97
C GLN A 30 11.73 3.47 -11.00
N CYS A 31 12.53 4.16 -11.81
CA CYS A 31 13.48 3.53 -12.72
C CYS A 31 14.62 2.88 -11.93
N VAL A 32 14.90 1.60 -12.17
CA VAL A 32 15.98 0.88 -11.47
C VAL A 32 17.37 1.32 -11.93
N VAL A 33 17.48 1.83 -13.16
CA VAL A 33 18.76 2.26 -13.74
C VAL A 33 19.21 3.61 -13.19
N CYS A 34 18.33 4.62 -13.22
CA CYS A 34 18.68 5.99 -12.82
C CYS A 34 18.05 6.45 -11.49
N SER A 35 17.22 5.64 -10.85
CA SER A 35 16.51 5.96 -9.61
C SER A 35 15.50 7.11 -9.66
N GLU A 36 15.26 7.71 -10.83
CA GLU A 36 14.21 8.71 -11.05
C GLU A 36 12.82 8.10 -10.81
N LYS A 37 11.87 8.93 -10.38
CA LYS A 37 10.53 8.52 -9.97
C LYS A 37 9.46 9.30 -10.71
N SER A 38 8.35 8.65 -11.00
CA SER A 38 7.11 9.35 -11.32
C SER A 38 6.61 10.12 -10.10
N ASP A 39 5.67 11.03 -10.32
CA ASP A 39 4.82 11.50 -9.24
C ASP A 39 3.98 10.36 -8.64
N ARG A 40 3.51 10.55 -7.42
CA ARG A 40 2.52 9.66 -6.80
C ARG A 40 1.15 9.97 -7.39
N SER A 41 0.44 8.96 -7.82
CA SER A 41 -0.93 9.09 -8.34
C SER A 41 -1.88 8.13 -7.66
N THR A 42 -3.15 8.52 -7.54
CA THR A 42 -4.25 7.60 -7.18
C THR A 42 -4.68 6.73 -8.35
N SER A 43 -4.27 7.09 -9.58
CA SER A 43 -4.45 6.26 -10.76
C SER A 43 -3.24 5.36 -10.98
N TRP A 44 -3.48 4.16 -11.49
CA TRP A 44 -2.43 3.18 -11.75
C TRP A 44 -1.74 3.41 -13.11
N ASP A 45 -2.40 4.09 -14.04
CA ASP A 45 -1.94 4.32 -15.42
C ASP A 45 -0.97 5.49 -15.53
N GLU A 46 -1.18 6.61 -14.82
CA GLU A 46 -0.27 7.76 -14.88
C GLU A 46 1.21 7.40 -14.58
N PRO A 47 1.54 6.61 -13.54
CA PRO A 47 2.92 6.16 -13.33
C PRO A 47 3.44 5.20 -14.43
N GLN A 48 2.56 4.45 -15.09
CA GLN A 48 2.93 3.60 -16.22
C GLN A 48 3.21 4.42 -17.49
N GLU A 49 2.40 5.45 -17.76
CA GLU A 49 2.64 6.40 -18.84
C GLU A 49 4.00 7.09 -18.66
N TRP A 50 4.34 7.49 -17.43
CA TRP A 50 5.66 7.99 -17.09
C TRP A 50 6.76 6.97 -17.46
N ALA A 51 6.62 5.70 -17.11
CA ALA A 51 7.62 4.67 -17.42
C ALA A 51 7.77 4.43 -18.94
N LEU A 52 6.67 4.49 -19.70
CA LEU A 52 6.69 4.40 -21.16
C LEU A 52 7.43 5.59 -21.78
N ALA A 53 7.10 6.81 -21.35
CA ALA A 53 7.77 8.03 -21.80
C ALA A 53 9.26 8.02 -21.43
N HIS A 54 9.60 7.60 -20.20
CA HIS A 54 10.97 7.49 -19.71
C HIS A 54 11.80 6.52 -20.55
N SER A 55 11.23 5.35 -20.89
CA SER A 55 11.87 4.37 -21.79
C SER A 55 12.11 4.94 -23.18
N GLY A 56 11.15 5.70 -23.71
CA GLY A 56 11.25 6.35 -25.03
C GLY A 56 12.37 7.40 -25.10
N GLN A 57 12.62 8.10 -23.99
CA GLN A 57 13.70 9.10 -23.89
C GLN A 57 15.06 8.47 -23.51
N ASN A 58 15.05 7.29 -22.88
CA ASN A 58 16.24 6.60 -22.39
C ASN A 58 16.22 5.13 -22.84
N PRO A 59 16.75 4.80 -24.04
CA PRO A 59 16.58 3.45 -24.63
C PRO A 59 17.13 2.27 -23.80
N SER A 60 18.03 2.52 -22.85
CA SER A 60 18.55 1.48 -21.93
C SER A 60 17.73 1.33 -20.64
N HIS A 61 16.75 2.19 -20.39
CA HIS A 61 15.93 2.19 -19.17
C HIS A 61 14.64 1.39 -19.39
N HIS A 62 14.71 0.08 -19.14
CA HIS A 62 13.57 -0.84 -19.37
C HIS A 62 13.20 -1.64 -18.11
N THR A 63 13.68 -1.22 -16.93
CA THR A 63 13.39 -1.88 -15.66
C THR A 63 12.90 -0.86 -14.63
N TYR A 64 11.73 -1.12 -14.07
CA TYR A 64 11.03 -0.24 -13.16
C TYR A 64 10.54 -1.03 -11.94
N ARG A 65 10.43 -0.36 -10.79
CA ARG A 65 9.73 -0.88 -9.62
C ARG A 65 8.55 0.03 -9.29
N GLU A 66 7.44 -0.57 -8.92
CA GLU A 66 6.28 0.14 -8.42
C GLU A 66 6.29 0.14 -6.88
N SER A 67 5.96 1.29 -6.29
CA SER A 67 5.63 1.42 -4.87
C SER A 67 4.15 1.74 -4.74
N ILE A 68 3.41 0.83 -4.12
CA ILE A 68 1.98 0.98 -3.86
C ILE A 68 1.80 1.31 -2.37
N THR A 69 1.19 2.46 -2.07
CA THR A 69 0.73 2.78 -0.71
C THR A 69 -0.73 2.41 -0.62
N ARG A 70 -1.10 1.55 0.34
CA ARG A 70 -2.48 1.12 0.57
C ARG A 70 -2.74 1.12 2.07
N PRO A 71 -3.77 1.81 2.57
CA PRO A 71 -4.10 1.76 3.99
C PRO A 71 -4.66 0.37 4.36
N TRP A 72 -4.39 -0.05 5.60
CA TRP A 72 -4.88 -1.29 6.17
C TRP A 72 -5.36 -1.03 7.58
N ARG A 73 -6.39 -1.76 8.00
CA ARG A 73 -6.93 -1.70 9.36
C ARG A 73 -6.98 -3.08 9.99
N THR A 74 -6.92 -3.10 11.33
CA THR A 74 -7.10 -4.31 12.12
C THR A 74 -8.24 -4.16 13.11
N PHE A 75 -8.96 -5.24 13.39
CA PHE A 75 -10.04 -5.25 14.38
C PHE A 75 -10.19 -6.64 15.02
N MET A 76 -10.77 -6.67 16.22
CA MET A 76 -11.10 -7.91 16.93
C MET A 76 -12.53 -8.34 16.56
N ALA A 77 -12.78 -9.65 16.46
CA ALA A 77 -14.08 -10.20 16.04
C ALA A 77 -15.28 -9.78 16.93
N ASP A 78 -15.03 -9.38 18.18
CA ASP A 78 -16.06 -9.00 19.16
C ASP A 78 -16.22 -7.46 19.31
N ALA A 79 -15.48 -6.66 18.52
CA ALA A 79 -15.73 -5.22 18.43
C ALA A 79 -16.89 -4.99 17.45
N PRO A 80 -17.82 -4.05 17.69
CA PRO A 80 -18.84 -3.70 16.70
C PRO A 80 -18.12 -3.36 15.39
N GLY A 81 -18.35 -4.17 14.36
CA GLY A 81 -17.71 -4.02 13.07
C GLY A 81 -18.10 -2.70 12.39
N PRO A 82 -17.33 -2.23 11.41
CA PRO A 82 -17.73 -1.10 10.59
C PRO A 82 -19.08 -1.42 9.92
N SER A 83 -20.02 -0.49 10.01
CA SER A 83 -21.30 -0.57 9.30
C SER A 83 -21.03 -0.67 7.80
N SER A 84 -21.49 -1.76 7.18
CA SER A 84 -21.49 -1.93 5.72
C SER A 84 -22.35 -0.89 5.01
#